data_AF-A0A380QED9-F1
#
_entry.id   AF-A0A380QED9-F1
#
_cell.length_a   1.000
_cell.length_b   1.000
_cell.length_c   1.000
_cell.angle_alpha   90.00
_cell.angle_beta   90.00
_cell.angle_gamma   90.00
#
_symmetry.space_group_name_H-M   'P 1'
#
loop_
_entity.id
_entity.type
_entity.pdbx_description
1 polymer ?
#
loop_
_entity_poly.entity_id
_entity_poly.type
_entity_poly.pdbx_seq_one_letter_code
_entity_poly.pdbx_strand_id
1 'polypeptide(L)'
;MHMRKWLSVSNNVMLSRINYRLRGLLLLMITCRVLTLPALTIGVLIMSSLATSAVASVIAERTRIVFSEGSTEESLQLVNSNSYPVAVQVWVDDGNLMATPDKAVSPILVLPPVFRLQPQAQRSLRLILSGGSKLPADRESAFWLNIYEIPPKATPKSGDESFVTLALRMQYKVFYRPKNLPAPGDILGKALTFSLERNGDSALIKVNNPTPYYASFASLTIGSAEGPPEMVAPFSQLDFPLNRAPISDNKTVNFDLIDDLGNRNSFSHELK
;
A
#
# COMPACT_ATOMS: atom_id res chain seq x y z
N MET A 1 0.60 -2.82 -5.76
CA MET A 1 0.79 -2.71 -4.31
C MET A 1 0.15 -1.41 -3.85
N HIS A 2 -1.15 -1.39 -3.56
CA HIS A 2 -1.81 -0.18 -3.09
C HIS A 2 -1.82 -0.18 -1.55
N MET A 3 -0.75 0.38 -0.98
CA MET A 3 -0.72 0.72 0.45
C MET A 3 -1.33 2.12 0.59
N ARG A 4 -2.34 2.26 1.47
CA ARG A 4 -2.84 3.58 1.86
C ARG A 4 -1.78 4.20 2.80
N LYS A 5 -0.98 5.13 2.27
CA LYS A 5 0.04 5.90 3.02
C LYS A 5 -0.56 7.26 3.37
N TRP A 6 -0.38 7.72 4.60
CA TRP A 6 -0.77 9.06 5.02
C TRP A 6 0.41 9.78 5.68
N LEU A 7 0.53 11.07 5.38
CA LEU A 7 1.59 11.94 5.83
C LEU A 7 1.01 12.85 6.92
N SER A 8 1.60 12.84 8.13
CA SER A 8 1.28 13.83 9.16
C SER A 8 2.41 14.86 9.22
N VAL A 9 2.08 16.14 9.00
CA VAL A 9 3.03 17.26 9.01
C VAL A 9 2.75 18.12 10.23
N SER A 10 3.77 18.41 11.07
CA SER A 10 3.67 19.45 12.09
C SER A 10 4.31 20.74 11.59
N ASN A 11 3.52 21.82 11.46
CA ASN A 11 4.01 23.12 11.01
C ASN A 11 4.58 23.94 12.18
N ASN A 12 5.81 24.45 12.02
CA ASN A 12 6.30 25.64 12.70
C ASN A 12 6.87 26.55 11.62
N VAL A 13 6.10 27.56 11.19
CA VAL A 13 6.50 28.45 10.09
C VAL A 13 6.82 29.83 10.66
N MET A 14 8.06 30.29 10.47
CA MET A 14 8.43 31.71 10.49
C MET A 14 8.99 32.05 9.11
N LEU A 15 8.27 32.91 8.36
CA LEU A 15 8.59 33.27 6.99
C LEU A 15 9.58 34.43 6.94
N SER A 16 10.70 34.27 6.24
CA SER A 16 11.43 35.41 5.67
C SER A 16 11.90 35.12 4.22
N ARG A 17 11.87 36.17 3.40
CA ARG A 17 11.93 36.17 1.93
C ARG A 17 13.33 35.84 1.37
N ILE A 18 13.40 35.11 0.25
CA ILE A 18 14.63 34.88 -0.52
C ILE A 18 14.54 35.57 -1.89
N ASN A 19 15.60 36.32 -2.24
CA ASN A 19 15.84 36.96 -3.54
C ASN A 19 16.63 36.03 -4.48
N TYR A 20 16.29 36.02 -5.77
CA TYR A 20 17.01 35.29 -6.82
C TYR A 20 18.11 36.16 -7.48
N ARG A 21 19.36 35.68 -7.51
CA ARG A 21 20.36 36.07 -8.52
C ARG A 21 21.41 34.96 -8.71
N LEU A 22 21.43 34.31 -9.86
CA LEU A 22 22.68 33.73 -10.39
C LEU A 22 22.77 34.03 -11.91
N ARG A 23 23.79 34.82 -12.25
CA ARG A 23 24.24 35.14 -13.61
C ARG A 23 25.58 34.41 -13.83
N GLY A 24 25.66 33.63 -14.91
CA GLY A 24 26.82 33.45 -15.80
C GLY A 24 28.18 33.00 -15.25
N LEU A 25 28.67 31.87 -15.77
CA LEU A 25 30.05 31.81 -16.29
C LEU A 25 30.06 31.03 -17.60
N LEU A 26 30.95 31.48 -18.49
CA LEU A 26 30.90 31.50 -19.94
C LEU A 26 31.76 30.39 -20.57
N LEU A 27 31.42 30.05 -21.81
CA LEU A 27 32.21 29.33 -22.82
C LEU A 27 33.72 29.67 -22.84
N LEU A 28 34.54 28.64 -23.06
CA LEU A 28 35.58 28.47 -24.12
C LEU A 28 36.25 27.10 -23.84
N MET A 29 36.48 26.16 -24.77
CA MET A 29 37.02 26.29 -26.11
C MET A 29 36.55 25.15 -27.01
N ILE A 30 36.12 25.52 -28.23
CA ILE A 30 36.13 24.67 -29.41
C ILE A 30 37.45 24.96 -30.12
N THR A 31 38.29 23.94 -30.34
CA THR A 31 38.87 23.53 -31.63
C THR A 31 40.06 22.61 -31.38
N CYS A 32 39.91 21.31 -31.61
CA CYS A 32 40.98 20.51 -32.19
C CYS A 32 40.36 19.26 -32.84
N ARG A 33 40.22 19.31 -34.18
CA ARG A 33 39.97 18.13 -35.01
C ARG A 33 41.25 17.28 -34.96
N VAL A 34 41.13 16.00 -34.63
CA VAL A 34 41.72 14.85 -35.34
C VAL A 34 41.23 13.56 -34.66
N LEU A 35 40.76 12.64 -35.52
CA LEU A 35 40.40 11.23 -35.29
C LEU A 35 40.82 10.58 -33.96
N THR A 36 39.84 10.10 -33.18
CA THR A 36 39.69 8.70 -32.69
C THR A 36 38.51 8.62 -31.70
N LEU A 37 37.32 8.27 -32.21
CA LEU A 37 36.13 7.86 -31.44
C LEU A 37 35.99 6.35 -31.64
N PRO A 38 36.08 5.51 -30.58
CA PRO A 38 34.84 5.10 -29.89
C PRO A 38 35.05 4.68 -28.41
N ALA A 39 35.90 5.36 -27.63
CA ALA A 39 36.14 4.97 -26.23
C ALA A 39 35.39 5.84 -25.20
N LEU A 40 35.00 7.07 -25.54
CA LEU A 40 34.47 8.03 -24.58
C LEU A 40 32.93 8.04 -24.46
N THR A 41 32.20 7.46 -25.42
CA THR A 41 30.72 7.44 -25.41
C THR A 41 30.12 6.27 -24.63
N ILE A 42 30.92 5.23 -24.35
CA ILE A 42 30.46 4.04 -23.60
C ILE A 42 30.50 4.29 -22.07
N GLY A 43 31.40 5.17 -21.60
CA GLY A 43 31.53 5.47 -20.16
C GLY A 43 30.39 6.32 -19.57
N VAL A 44 29.72 7.15 -20.39
CA VAL A 44 28.63 8.02 -19.92
C VAL A 44 27.27 7.32 -19.92
N LEU A 45 27.10 6.26 -20.73
CA LEU A 45 25.83 5.52 -20.82
C LEU A 45 25.65 4.49 -19.69
N ILE A 46 26.73 4.08 -19.01
CA ILE A 46 26.67 3.11 -17.89
C ILE A 46 26.33 3.80 -16.56
N MET A 47 26.48 5.13 -16.45
CA MET A 47 26.30 5.87 -15.19
C MET A 47 24.88 6.44 -15.00
N SER A 48 23.98 6.22 -15.96
CA SER A 48 22.60 6.74 -15.97
C SER A 48 21.53 5.66 -15.71
N SER A 49 21.91 4.39 -15.62
CA SER A 49 21.00 3.32 -15.22
C SER A 49 21.12 3.05 -13.71
N LEU A 50 19.99 3.16 -13.01
CA LEU A 50 19.75 2.77 -11.60
C LEU A 50 19.96 3.87 -10.54
N ALA A 51 19.38 5.05 -10.73
CA ALA A 51 18.85 5.81 -9.60
C ALA A 51 17.47 5.24 -9.22
N THR A 52 17.42 4.03 -8.67
CA THR A 52 16.22 3.59 -7.94
C THR A 52 16.13 4.44 -6.68
N SER A 53 15.16 5.34 -6.66
CA SER A 53 14.78 6.06 -5.44
C SER A 53 14.22 5.03 -4.45
N ALA A 54 15.10 4.46 -3.63
CA ALA A 54 14.70 3.59 -2.54
C ALA A 54 14.03 4.46 -1.48
N VAL A 55 12.71 4.36 -1.37
CA VAL A 55 11.98 4.97 -0.27
C VAL A 55 12.31 4.16 0.99
N ALA A 56 13.18 4.72 1.81
CA ALA A 56 13.54 4.14 3.10
C ALA A 56 12.36 4.25 4.08
N SER A 57 12.02 3.15 4.74
CA SER A 57 10.94 3.05 5.72
C SER A 57 11.06 1.73 6.50
N VAL A 58 10.27 1.58 7.56
CA VAL A 58 9.95 0.26 8.13
C VAL A 58 9.12 -0.52 7.12
N ILE A 59 9.49 -1.75 6.80
CA ILE A 59 8.79 -2.60 5.84
C ILE A 59 8.41 -3.91 6.51
N ALA A 60 7.20 -4.40 6.25
CA ALA A 60 6.78 -5.74 6.66
C ALA A 60 7.08 -6.77 5.56
N GLU A 61 7.42 -8.00 5.95
CA GLU A 61 7.70 -9.11 5.02
C GLU A 61 6.50 -9.52 4.16
N ARG A 62 5.28 -9.22 4.62
CA ARG A 62 4.01 -9.56 3.97
C ARG A 62 3.11 -8.33 3.90
N THR A 63 2.26 -8.28 2.88
CA THR A 63 1.33 -7.15 2.64
C THR A 63 -0.01 -7.32 3.35
N ARG A 64 -0.27 -8.52 3.89
CA ARG A 64 -1.47 -8.86 4.65
C ARG A 64 -1.19 -10.03 5.59
N ILE A 65 -2.05 -10.18 6.59
CA ILE A 65 -1.99 -11.26 7.58
C ILE A 65 -3.33 -12.02 7.51
N VAL A 66 -3.30 -13.34 7.55
CA VAL A 66 -4.50 -14.18 7.54
C VAL A 66 -4.39 -15.20 8.69
N PHE A 67 -5.24 -15.04 9.70
CA PHE A 67 -5.45 -16.06 10.73
C PHE A 67 -6.28 -17.18 10.10
N SER A 68 -5.60 -18.19 9.58
CA SER A 68 -6.22 -19.27 8.79
C SER A 68 -6.86 -20.32 9.70
N GLU A 69 -7.99 -20.88 9.29
CA GLU A 69 -8.61 -22.08 9.88
C GLU A 69 -8.70 -22.01 11.42
N GLY A 70 -9.10 -20.85 11.95
CA GLY A 70 -9.22 -20.63 13.39
C GLY A 70 -7.90 -20.60 14.18
N SER A 71 -6.77 -20.32 13.51
CA SER A 71 -5.53 -19.90 14.14
C SER A 71 -5.80 -18.75 15.10
N THR A 72 -5.15 -18.78 16.26
CA THR A 72 -5.25 -17.75 17.29
C THR A 72 -4.03 -16.84 17.33
N GLU A 73 -3.00 -17.13 16.53
CA GLU A 73 -1.73 -16.41 16.58
C GLU A 73 -1.06 -16.39 15.21
N GLU A 74 -0.58 -15.23 14.82
CA GLU A 74 0.24 -15.04 13.62
C GLU A 74 1.47 -14.20 13.95
N SER A 75 2.53 -14.35 13.16
CA SER A 75 3.72 -13.51 13.26
C SER A 75 3.93 -12.66 12.01
N LEU A 76 4.57 -11.51 12.17
CA LEU A 76 4.94 -10.62 11.07
C LEU A 76 6.32 -10.02 11.30
N GLN A 77 7.26 -10.32 10.40
CA GLN A 77 8.59 -9.74 10.44
C GLN A 77 8.59 -8.30 9.89
N LEU A 78 9.16 -7.38 10.65
CA LEU A 78 9.46 -6.02 10.20
C LEU A 78 10.97 -5.84 10.03
N VAL A 79 11.35 -4.99 9.07
CA VAL A 79 12.72 -4.53 8.86
C VAL A 79 12.74 -3.00 8.79
N ASN A 80 13.73 -2.37 9.42
CA ASN A 80 13.99 -0.95 9.23
C ASN A 80 14.93 -0.75 8.05
N SER A 81 14.42 -0.41 6.87
CA SER A 81 15.26 -0.15 5.70
C SER A 81 15.89 1.25 5.71
N ASN A 82 15.64 2.06 6.74
CA ASN A 82 16.31 3.35 6.92
C ASN A 82 17.78 3.21 7.31
N SER A 83 18.53 4.27 7.05
CA SER A 83 19.91 4.47 7.53
C SER A 83 19.97 5.00 8.98
N TYR A 84 18.81 5.24 9.61
CA TYR A 84 18.68 5.78 10.96
C TYR A 84 17.71 4.94 11.81
N PRO A 85 17.87 4.94 13.14
CA PRO A 85 16.96 4.23 14.04
C PRO A 85 15.60 4.90 14.10
N VAL A 86 14.54 4.12 14.28
CA VAL A 86 13.16 4.60 14.37
C VAL A 86 12.47 4.05 15.61
N ALA A 87 11.51 4.80 16.15
CA ALA A 87 10.53 4.24 17.06
C ALA A 87 9.32 3.75 16.24
N VAL A 88 8.84 2.55 16.54
CA VAL A 88 7.71 1.93 15.87
C VAL A 88 6.59 1.73 16.88
N GLN A 89 5.40 2.21 16.56
CA GLN A 89 4.18 1.94 17.31
C GLN A 89 3.23 1.12 16.44
N VAL A 90 2.62 0.08 17.01
CA VAL A 90 1.73 -0.84 16.32
C VAL A 90 0.43 -1.07 17.08
N TRP A 91 -0.68 -1.16 16.35
CA TRP A 91 -2.00 -1.48 16.89
C TRP A 91 -2.90 -2.03 15.77
N VAL A 92 -3.97 -2.73 16.14
CA VAL A 92 -4.98 -3.23 15.19
C VAL A 92 -6.30 -2.49 15.41
N ASP A 93 -6.93 -2.02 14.34
CA ASP A 93 -8.25 -1.38 14.37
C ASP A 93 -9.23 -2.03 13.37
N ASP A 94 -10.42 -1.46 13.28
CA ASP A 94 -11.55 -1.85 12.42
C ASP A 94 -11.52 -1.16 11.04
N GLY A 95 -10.41 -0.51 10.68
CA GLY A 95 -10.22 0.14 9.39
C GLY A 95 -10.42 1.65 9.40
N ASN A 96 -10.82 2.24 10.52
CA ASN A 96 -10.92 3.70 10.63
C ASN A 96 -9.53 4.36 10.61
N LEU A 97 -9.21 5.01 9.48
CA LEU A 97 -7.93 5.69 9.25
C LEU A 97 -7.60 6.78 10.28
N MET A 98 -8.62 7.37 10.91
CA MET A 98 -8.46 8.43 11.92
C MET A 98 -8.43 7.88 13.34
N ALA A 99 -8.63 6.57 13.54
CA ALA A 99 -8.54 5.95 14.84
C ALA A 99 -7.09 6.02 15.35
N THR A 100 -6.96 6.46 16.59
CA THR A 100 -5.73 6.42 17.38
C THR A 100 -5.70 5.14 18.21
N PRO A 101 -4.52 4.70 18.72
CA PRO A 101 -4.40 3.46 19.48
C PRO A 101 -5.37 3.34 20.67
N ASP A 102 -5.71 4.45 21.32
CA ASP A 102 -6.65 4.52 22.45
C ASP A 102 -8.12 4.30 22.06
N LYS A 103 -8.46 4.49 20.78
CA LYS A 103 -9.80 4.32 20.23
C LYS A 103 -9.94 3.06 19.37
N ALA A 104 -8.85 2.32 19.20
CA ALA A 104 -8.83 1.14 18.36
C ALA A 104 -9.64 0.02 19.00
N VAL A 105 -10.64 -0.48 18.28
CA VAL A 105 -11.47 -1.61 18.70
C VAL A 105 -11.15 -2.79 17.80
N SER A 106 -10.55 -3.84 18.37
CA SER A 106 -10.21 -5.06 17.66
C SER A 106 -10.11 -6.24 18.62
N PRO A 107 -10.52 -7.47 18.22
CA PRO A 107 -10.25 -8.68 18.98
C PRO A 107 -8.81 -9.18 18.83
N ILE A 108 -7.96 -8.46 18.08
CA ILE A 108 -6.57 -8.84 17.78
C ILE A 108 -5.63 -7.90 18.52
N LEU A 109 -4.74 -8.48 19.34
CA LEU A 109 -3.68 -7.80 20.06
C LEU A 109 -2.38 -7.95 19.27
N VAL A 110 -1.56 -6.90 19.22
CA VAL A 110 -0.23 -6.93 18.59
C VAL A 110 0.86 -6.59 19.60
N LEU A 111 1.91 -7.41 19.65
CA LEU A 111 3.01 -7.28 20.60
C LEU A 111 4.37 -7.33 19.88
N PRO A 112 5.37 -6.55 20.34
CA PRO A 112 5.25 -5.47 21.31
C PRO A 112 4.59 -4.22 20.69
N PRO A 113 3.78 -3.45 21.45
CA PRO A 113 3.02 -2.32 20.90
C PRO A 113 3.87 -1.10 20.56
N VAL A 114 5.02 -0.93 21.23
CA VAL A 114 6.01 0.12 20.95
C VAL A 114 7.41 -0.44 21.15
N PHE A 115 8.31 -0.13 20.22
CA PHE A 115 9.72 -0.53 20.31
C PHE A 115 10.61 0.35 19.44
N ARG A 116 11.92 0.33 19.70
CA ARG A 116 12.93 0.97 18.85
C ARG A 116 13.51 -0.05 17.89
N LEU A 117 13.69 0.33 16.63
CA LEU A 117 14.30 -0.49 15.59
C LEU A 117 15.55 0.20 15.04
N GLN A 118 16.71 -0.43 15.17
CA GLN A 118 17.98 0.09 14.65
C GLN A 118 18.02 0.03 13.12
N PRO A 119 18.90 0.79 12.44
CA PRO A 119 19.08 0.68 10.99
C PRO A 119 19.32 -0.76 10.57
N GLN A 120 18.63 -1.21 9.51
CA GLN A 120 18.70 -2.58 8.95
C GLN A 120 18.30 -3.71 9.91
N ALA A 121 17.91 -3.39 11.16
CA ALA A 121 17.50 -4.37 12.13
C ALA A 121 16.10 -4.90 11.82
N GLN A 122 15.89 -6.13 12.25
CA GLN A 122 14.67 -6.88 12.06
C GLN A 122 13.98 -7.11 13.40
N ARG A 123 12.65 -6.98 13.46
CA ARG A 123 11.83 -7.32 14.62
C ARG A 123 10.54 -8.03 14.23
N SER A 124 10.29 -9.19 14.84
CA SER A 124 9.05 -9.93 14.67
C SER A 124 7.96 -9.38 15.59
N LEU A 125 6.78 -9.13 15.03
CA LEU A 125 5.54 -8.85 15.73
C LEU A 125 4.77 -10.14 15.95
N ARG A 126 4.09 -10.24 17.09
CA ARG A 126 3.15 -11.31 17.41
C ARG A 126 1.74 -10.73 17.43
N LEU A 127 0.85 -11.25 16.59
CA LEU A 127 -0.56 -10.92 16.55
C LEU A 127 -1.36 -12.05 17.20
N ILE A 128 -2.17 -11.74 18.21
CA ILE A 128 -2.91 -12.71 19.02
C ILE A 128 -4.40 -12.40 18.95
N LEU A 129 -5.21 -13.38 18.54
CA LEU A 129 -6.66 -13.29 18.53
C LEU A 129 -7.20 -13.61 19.94
N SER A 130 -7.70 -12.59 20.65
CA SER A 130 -8.21 -12.71 22.02
C SER A 130 -9.75 -12.82 22.09
N GLY A 131 -10.47 -12.72 20.97
CA GLY A 131 -11.94 -12.62 20.95
C GLY A 131 -12.63 -13.30 19.77
N GLY A 132 -12.01 -14.32 19.16
CA GLY A 132 -12.52 -14.96 17.93
C GLY A 132 -13.92 -15.56 18.03
N SER A 133 -14.37 -15.98 19.22
CA SER A 133 -15.70 -16.58 19.42
C SER A 133 -16.87 -15.62 19.17
N LYS A 134 -16.63 -14.32 19.15
CA LYS A 134 -17.64 -13.29 18.84
C LYS A 134 -17.70 -12.94 17.35
N LEU A 135 -16.78 -13.45 16.55
CA LEU A 135 -16.73 -13.18 15.13
C LEU A 135 -17.65 -14.14 14.36
N PRO A 136 -18.18 -13.72 13.19
CA PRO A 136 -18.95 -14.60 12.32
C PRO A 136 -18.19 -15.91 12.01
N ALA A 137 -18.90 -17.03 12.08
CA ALA A 137 -18.34 -18.35 11.79
C ALA A 137 -18.54 -18.77 10.30
N ASP A 138 -19.37 -18.04 9.56
CA ASP A 138 -19.77 -18.31 8.17
C ASP A 138 -18.97 -17.51 7.14
N ARG A 139 -18.15 -16.53 7.56
CA ARG A 139 -17.41 -15.63 6.68
C ARG A 139 -16.15 -15.08 7.32
N GLU A 140 -15.26 -14.54 6.49
CA GLU A 140 -14.11 -13.79 6.96
C GLU A 140 -14.50 -12.49 7.68
N SER A 141 -13.67 -12.08 8.63
CA SER A 141 -13.71 -10.74 9.24
C SER A 141 -12.43 -9.98 8.89
N ALA A 142 -12.54 -8.69 8.60
CA ALA A 142 -11.39 -7.83 8.25
C ALA A 142 -11.08 -6.83 9.37
N PHE A 143 -9.79 -6.67 9.62
CA PHE A 143 -9.18 -5.71 10.53
C PHE A 143 -7.95 -5.10 9.86
N TRP A 144 -7.34 -4.13 10.50
CA TRP A 144 -6.20 -3.41 9.94
C TRP A 144 -5.10 -3.23 10.97
N LEU A 145 -3.91 -3.78 10.67
CA LEU A 145 -2.69 -3.54 11.43
C LEU A 145 -2.09 -2.21 10.99
N ASN A 146 -1.92 -1.31 11.94
CA ASN A 146 -1.24 -0.04 11.75
C ASN A 146 0.20 -0.16 12.21
N ILE A 147 1.12 0.30 11.38
CA ILE A 147 2.54 0.45 11.69
C ILE A 147 2.86 1.93 11.54
N TYR A 148 3.13 2.58 12.67
CA TYR A 148 3.48 3.98 12.73
C TYR A 148 4.98 4.13 13.00
N GLU A 149 5.68 4.64 12.01
CA GLU A 149 7.11 4.92 12.04
C GLU A 149 7.34 6.36 12.48
N ILE A 150 8.06 6.51 13.60
CA ILE A 150 8.44 7.79 14.19
C ILE A 150 9.95 7.96 14.00
N PRO A 151 10.39 8.82 13.06
CA PRO A 151 11.79 9.11 12.86
C PRO A 151 12.38 9.92 14.03
N PRO A 152 13.72 9.92 14.19
CA PRO A 152 14.36 10.78 15.17
C PRO A 152 14.14 12.25 14.79
N LYS A 153 14.06 13.13 15.79
CA LYS A 153 14.02 14.58 15.55
C LYS A 153 15.30 14.97 14.79
N ALA A 154 15.14 15.72 13.71
CA ALA A 154 16.30 16.28 13.04
C ALA A 154 16.97 17.29 13.99
N THR A 155 18.27 17.12 14.21
CA THR A 155 19.09 18.12 14.89
C THR A 155 19.61 19.07 13.81
N PRO A 156 19.17 20.34 13.77
CA PRO A 156 19.65 21.28 12.77
C PRO A 156 21.17 21.46 12.93
N LYS A 157 21.90 21.42 11.81
CA LYS A 157 23.37 21.60 11.82
C LYS A 157 23.77 23.06 12.01
N SER A 158 22.83 23.99 11.79
CA SER A 158 22.95 25.43 11.97
C SER A 158 21.57 26.03 12.29
N GLY A 159 21.53 27.14 13.03
CA GLY A 159 20.30 27.72 13.60
C GLY A 159 19.24 28.23 12.60
N ASP A 160 19.53 28.25 11.30
CA ASP A 160 18.66 28.82 10.25
C ASP A 160 17.99 27.78 9.34
N GLU A 161 18.13 26.47 9.60
CA GLU A 161 17.51 25.44 8.78
C GLU A 161 16.12 25.03 9.30
N SER A 162 15.08 25.35 8.54
CA SER A 162 13.72 24.83 8.75
C SER A 162 13.63 23.37 8.28
N PHE A 163 13.33 22.45 9.18
CA PHE A 163 13.13 21.03 8.86
C PHE A 163 11.68 20.60 9.08
N VAL A 164 11.19 19.72 8.21
CA VAL A 164 9.92 19.03 8.36
C VAL A 164 10.22 17.57 8.67
N THR A 165 9.76 17.10 9.83
CA THR A 165 9.84 15.67 10.17
C THR A 165 8.57 14.98 9.69
N LEU A 166 8.75 13.98 8.83
CA LEU A 166 7.65 13.21 8.29
C LEU A 166 7.54 11.86 9.00
N ALA A 167 6.44 11.64 9.71
CA ALA A 167 6.10 10.34 10.26
C ALA A 167 5.19 9.58 9.27
N LEU A 168 5.45 8.29 9.11
CA LEU A 168 4.70 7.44 8.18
C LEU A 168 3.81 6.45 8.95
N ARG A 169 2.51 6.46 8.64
CA ARG A 169 1.57 5.40 9.07
C ARG A 169 1.25 4.53 7.87
N MET A 170 1.41 3.22 8.03
CA MET A 170 1.04 2.22 7.04
C MET A 170 -0.03 1.30 7.62
N GLN A 171 -0.98 0.92 6.78
CA GLN A 171 -2.09 0.05 7.15
C GLN A 171 -2.03 -1.25 6.35
N TYR A 172 -1.99 -2.38 7.05
CA TYR A 172 -1.92 -3.73 6.51
C TYR A 172 -3.23 -4.46 6.82
N LYS A 173 -3.79 -5.15 5.83
CA LYS A 173 -5.03 -5.90 6.03
C LYS A 173 -4.77 -7.14 6.88
N VAL A 174 -5.65 -7.39 7.85
CA VAL A 174 -5.63 -8.56 8.73
C VAL A 174 -6.96 -9.27 8.59
N PHE A 175 -6.96 -10.54 8.19
CA PHE A 175 -8.17 -11.33 8.02
C PHE A 175 -8.24 -12.40 9.10
N TYR A 176 -9.42 -12.55 9.69
CA TYR A 176 -9.77 -13.72 10.47
C TYR A 176 -10.61 -14.67 9.60
N ARG A 177 -10.12 -15.89 9.43
CA ARG A 177 -10.80 -16.96 8.70
C ARG A 177 -11.25 -18.07 9.67
N PRO A 178 -12.57 -18.35 9.78
CA PRO A 178 -13.08 -19.41 10.65
C PRO A 178 -12.56 -20.82 10.28
N LYS A 179 -12.62 -21.77 11.22
CA LYS A 179 -12.09 -23.14 11.07
C LYS A 179 -12.62 -23.92 9.86
N ASN A 180 -13.87 -23.69 9.47
CA ASN A 180 -14.54 -24.43 8.41
C ASN A 180 -14.47 -23.73 7.05
N LEU A 181 -13.53 -22.78 6.91
CA LEU A 181 -13.38 -22.00 5.70
C LEU A 181 -11.95 -22.15 5.17
N PRO A 182 -11.72 -22.95 4.12
CA PRO A 182 -10.37 -23.16 3.57
C PRO A 182 -9.88 -21.93 2.80
N ALA A 183 -8.66 -21.96 2.27
CA ALA A 183 -8.22 -20.89 1.37
C ALA A 183 -9.06 -20.85 0.08
N PRO A 184 -9.44 -19.65 -0.42
CA PRO A 184 -10.35 -19.53 -1.56
C PRO A 184 -9.76 -20.03 -2.89
N GLY A 185 -8.45 -19.90 -3.09
CA GLY A 185 -7.81 -20.11 -4.41
C GLY A 185 -8.53 -19.32 -5.52
N ASP A 186 -8.66 -19.94 -6.69
CA ASP A 186 -9.34 -19.34 -7.85
C ASP A 186 -10.87 -19.25 -7.71
N ILE A 187 -11.47 -19.95 -6.74
CA ILE A 187 -12.92 -20.03 -6.59
C ILE A 187 -13.49 -18.64 -6.35
N LEU A 188 -12.78 -17.81 -5.58
CA LEU A 188 -13.16 -16.42 -5.33
C LEU A 188 -13.31 -15.64 -6.63
N GLY A 189 -12.27 -15.58 -7.46
CA GLY A 189 -12.32 -14.82 -8.72
C GLY A 189 -13.39 -15.33 -9.68
N LYS A 190 -13.58 -16.65 -9.76
CA LYS A 190 -14.58 -17.28 -10.64
C LYS A 190 -16.03 -17.07 -10.18
N ALA A 191 -16.27 -16.89 -8.89
CA ALA A 191 -17.62 -16.72 -8.32
C ALA A 191 -18.13 -15.27 -8.36
N LEU A 192 -17.24 -14.29 -8.54
CA LEU A 192 -17.63 -12.89 -8.64
C LEU A 192 -18.50 -12.65 -9.87
N THR A 193 -19.47 -11.76 -9.71
CA THR A 193 -20.41 -11.38 -10.77
C THR A 193 -20.40 -9.88 -10.94
N PHE A 194 -20.59 -9.44 -12.18
CA PHE A 194 -20.38 -8.05 -12.58
C PHE A 194 -21.58 -7.57 -13.40
N SER A 195 -21.99 -6.32 -13.18
CA SER A 195 -22.95 -5.62 -14.04
C SER A 195 -22.49 -4.20 -14.29
N LEU A 196 -22.59 -3.75 -15.55
CA LEU A 196 -22.26 -2.40 -15.96
C LEU A 196 -23.50 -1.50 -15.89
N GLU A 197 -23.39 -0.42 -15.12
CA GLU A 197 -24.40 0.64 -15.10
C GLU A 197 -23.81 1.90 -15.73
N ARG A 198 -24.55 2.47 -16.70
CA ARG A 198 -24.17 3.70 -17.40
C ARG A 198 -25.14 4.81 -17.05
N ASN A 199 -24.63 5.99 -16.76
CA ASN A 199 -25.42 7.20 -16.52
C ASN A 199 -24.76 8.39 -17.25
N GLY A 200 -25.22 8.65 -18.49
CA GLY A 200 -24.61 9.65 -19.37
C GLY A 200 -23.14 9.32 -19.65
N ASP A 201 -22.25 10.27 -19.34
CA ASP A 201 -20.80 10.14 -19.51
C ASP A 201 -20.12 9.38 -18.36
N SER A 202 -20.87 9.04 -17.31
CA SER A 202 -20.38 8.26 -16.17
C SER A 202 -20.79 6.80 -16.29
N ALA A 203 -19.96 5.91 -15.74
CA ALA A 203 -20.26 4.50 -15.67
C ALA A 203 -19.67 3.91 -14.39
N LEU A 204 -20.28 2.83 -13.90
CA LEU A 204 -19.78 2.04 -12.79
C LEU A 204 -19.93 0.55 -13.08
N ILE A 205 -19.06 -0.26 -12.49
CA ILE A 205 -19.20 -1.71 -12.44
C ILE A 205 -19.67 -2.07 -11.04
N LYS A 206 -20.88 -2.63 -10.94
CA LYS A 206 -21.36 -3.24 -9.70
C LYS A 206 -20.78 -4.64 -9.60
N VAL A 207 -20.01 -4.87 -8.55
CA VAL A 207 -19.38 -6.15 -8.24
C VAL A 207 -20.16 -6.82 -7.13
N ASN A 208 -20.65 -8.03 -7.37
CA ASN A 208 -21.30 -8.85 -6.37
C ASN A 208 -20.39 -10.00 -5.95
N ASN A 209 -20.14 -10.09 -4.64
CA ASN A 209 -19.35 -11.12 -4.00
C ASN A 209 -20.25 -12.10 -3.25
N PRO A 210 -20.64 -13.23 -3.85
CA PRO A 210 -21.47 -14.23 -3.19
C PRO A 210 -20.67 -15.14 -2.25
N THR A 211 -19.36 -14.91 -2.09
CA THR A 211 -18.47 -15.80 -1.34
C THR A 211 -18.30 -15.35 0.11
N PRO A 212 -17.86 -16.27 1.00
CA PRO A 212 -17.50 -15.95 2.39
C PRO A 212 -16.15 -15.24 2.55
N TYR A 213 -15.46 -14.84 1.46
CA TYR A 213 -14.11 -14.24 1.49
C TYR A 213 -14.12 -12.78 1.07
N TYR A 214 -13.15 -11.98 1.55
CA TYR A 214 -12.93 -10.62 1.05
C TYR A 214 -12.22 -10.63 -0.32
N ALA A 215 -12.83 -10.05 -1.35
CA ALA A 215 -12.20 -9.86 -2.65
C ALA A 215 -11.40 -8.55 -2.69
N SER A 216 -10.07 -8.63 -2.64
CA SER A 216 -9.19 -7.46 -2.74
C SER A 216 -8.76 -7.20 -4.17
N PHE A 217 -9.40 -6.23 -4.83
CA PHE A 217 -9.07 -5.83 -6.19
C PHE A 217 -7.79 -5.00 -6.22
N ALA A 218 -6.81 -5.43 -7.00
CA ALA A 218 -5.64 -4.63 -7.35
C ALA A 218 -5.88 -3.76 -8.59
N SER A 219 -6.77 -4.20 -9.48
CA SER A 219 -7.19 -3.52 -10.69
C SER A 219 -8.58 -4.04 -11.11
N LEU A 220 -9.36 -3.21 -11.78
CA LEU A 220 -10.61 -3.59 -12.43
C LEU A 220 -10.76 -2.74 -13.69
N THR A 221 -10.93 -3.37 -14.84
CA THR A 221 -10.95 -2.69 -16.14
C THR A 221 -12.00 -3.27 -17.07
N ILE A 222 -12.53 -2.42 -17.95
CA ILE A 222 -13.41 -2.81 -19.06
C ILE A 222 -13.05 -1.96 -20.28
N GLY A 223 -12.34 -2.56 -21.23
CA GLY A 223 -11.66 -1.83 -22.30
C GLY A 223 -10.64 -0.84 -21.73
N SER A 224 -10.79 0.44 -22.03
CA SER A 224 -9.93 1.53 -21.52
C SER A 224 -10.44 2.19 -20.23
N ALA A 225 -11.59 1.76 -19.71
CA ALA A 225 -12.14 2.26 -18.46
C ALA A 225 -11.60 1.44 -17.28
N GLU A 226 -11.27 2.13 -16.18
CA GLU A 226 -10.66 1.55 -14.98
C GLU A 226 -11.42 1.99 -13.72
N GLY A 227 -11.62 1.05 -12.80
CA GLY A 227 -12.12 1.29 -11.45
C GLY A 227 -10.98 1.31 -10.42
N PRO A 228 -11.15 2.03 -9.30
CA PRO A 228 -10.12 2.12 -8.27
C PRO A 228 -9.88 0.76 -7.58
N PRO A 229 -8.67 0.50 -7.06
CA PRO A 229 -8.44 -0.68 -6.23
C PRO A 229 -9.24 -0.56 -4.93
N GLU A 230 -10.05 -1.58 -4.64
CA GLU A 230 -10.94 -1.59 -3.48
C GLU A 230 -11.14 -3.03 -2.98
N MET A 231 -11.82 -3.19 -1.85
CA MET A 231 -12.09 -4.50 -1.27
C MET A 231 -13.59 -4.74 -1.12
N VAL A 232 -14.09 -5.81 -1.71
CA VAL A 232 -15.50 -6.21 -1.60
C VAL A 232 -15.64 -7.19 -0.45
N ALA A 233 -16.57 -6.92 0.48
CA ALA A 233 -16.80 -7.75 1.64
C ALA A 233 -17.49 -9.09 1.27
N PRO A 234 -17.42 -10.10 2.14
CA PRO A 234 -18.17 -11.34 1.97
C PRO A 234 -19.68 -11.08 1.88
N PHE A 235 -20.34 -11.78 0.95
CA PHE A 235 -21.80 -11.70 0.75
C PHE A 235 -22.32 -10.26 0.57
N SER A 236 -21.53 -9.41 -0.09
CA SER A 236 -21.85 -7.99 -0.30
C SER A 236 -21.69 -7.59 -1.76
N GLN A 237 -22.15 -6.38 -2.05
CA GLN A 237 -21.95 -5.72 -3.34
C GLN A 237 -21.17 -4.43 -3.14
N LEU A 238 -20.44 -4.01 -4.17
CA LEU A 238 -19.73 -2.74 -4.18
C LEU A 238 -19.74 -2.15 -5.58
N ASP A 239 -19.99 -0.85 -5.66
CA ASP A 239 -19.98 -0.11 -6.92
C ASP A 239 -18.58 0.46 -7.16
N PHE A 240 -17.98 0.09 -8.30
CA PHE A 240 -16.69 0.60 -8.74
C PHE A 240 -16.92 1.72 -9.75
N PRO A 241 -16.78 3.00 -9.36
CA PRO A 241 -16.88 4.10 -10.30
C PRO A 241 -15.74 3.99 -11.32
N LEU A 242 -16.08 4.05 -12.61
CA LEU A 242 -15.10 4.04 -13.68
C LEU A 242 -14.60 5.45 -13.96
N ASN A 243 -13.30 5.57 -14.25
CA ASN A 243 -12.69 6.85 -14.64
C ASN A 243 -13.21 7.43 -15.97
N ARG A 244 -13.95 6.63 -16.76
CA ARG A 244 -14.63 7.02 -18.01
C ARG A 244 -15.69 5.97 -18.36
N ALA A 245 -16.66 6.34 -19.21
CA ALA A 245 -17.59 5.37 -19.79
C ALA A 245 -16.88 4.42 -20.78
N PRO A 246 -17.09 3.10 -20.71
CA PRO A 246 -16.54 2.15 -21.66
C PRO A 246 -17.31 2.15 -22.99
N ILE A 247 -16.57 2.04 -24.10
CA ILE A 247 -17.11 1.92 -25.47
C ILE A 247 -18.04 0.70 -25.53
N SER A 248 -19.18 0.86 -26.23
CA SER A 248 -20.33 -0.05 -26.21
C SER A 248 -20.05 -1.52 -26.50
N ASP A 249 -18.99 -1.84 -27.26
CA ASP A 249 -18.65 -3.20 -27.67
C ASP A 249 -17.84 -3.97 -26.61
N ASN A 250 -17.28 -3.30 -25.61
CA ASN A 250 -16.50 -3.96 -24.57
C ASN A 250 -17.44 -4.62 -23.55
N LYS A 251 -17.42 -5.95 -23.52
CA LYS A 251 -18.20 -6.77 -22.57
C LYS A 251 -17.34 -7.54 -21.57
N THR A 252 -16.03 -7.60 -21.79
CA THR A 252 -15.11 -8.29 -20.89
C THR A 252 -14.64 -7.37 -19.76
N VAL A 253 -14.92 -7.75 -18.52
CA VAL A 253 -14.31 -7.15 -17.32
C VAL A 253 -13.04 -7.95 -17.00
N ASN A 254 -11.89 -7.28 -16.98
CA ASN A 254 -10.61 -7.85 -16.54
C ASN A 254 -10.25 -7.29 -15.18
N PHE A 255 -9.85 -8.15 -14.25
CA PHE A 255 -9.54 -7.73 -12.89
C PHE A 255 -8.44 -8.59 -12.27
N ASP A 256 -7.63 -7.97 -11.43
CA ASP A 256 -6.62 -8.66 -10.63
C ASP A 256 -7.08 -8.70 -9.17
N LEU A 257 -7.08 -9.90 -8.58
CA LEU A 257 -7.25 -10.07 -7.14
C LEU A 257 -5.90 -10.27 -6.46
N ILE A 258 -5.77 -9.74 -5.25
CA ILE A 258 -4.64 -10.03 -4.36
C ILE A 258 -5.03 -11.23 -3.50
N ASP A 259 -4.24 -12.31 -3.54
CA ASP A 259 -4.44 -13.50 -2.71
C ASP A 259 -3.85 -13.35 -1.29
N ASP A 260 -3.93 -14.42 -0.50
CA ASP A 260 -3.46 -14.50 0.89
C ASP A 260 -1.94 -14.27 1.02
N LEU A 261 -1.16 -14.64 -0.01
CA LEU A 261 0.29 -14.47 -0.06
C LEU A 261 0.69 -13.07 -0.56
N GLY A 262 -0.26 -12.28 -1.04
CA GLY A 262 -0.02 -10.95 -1.60
C GLY A 262 0.28 -10.96 -3.10
N ASN A 263 0.14 -12.10 -3.79
CA ASN A 263 0.33 -12.18 -5.24
C ASN A 263 -0.91 -11.67 -5.97
N ARG A 264 -0.70 -11.20 -7.21
CA ARG A 264 -1.80 -10.82 -8.11
C ARG A 264 -2.21 -12.02 -8.95
N ASN A 265 -3.50 -12.31 -8.97
CA ASN A 265 -4.12 -13.32 -9.82
C ASN A 265 -5.12 -12.65 -10.74
N SER A 266 -4.94 -12.82 -12.05
CA SER A 266 -5.73 -12.17 -13.09
C SER A 266 -6.91 -13.03 -13.52
N PHE A 267 -8.07 -12.40 -13.70
CA PHE A 267 -9.31 -13.03 -14.11
C PHE A 267 -10.02 -12.17 -15.16
N SER A 268 -10.89 -12.81 -15.93
CA SER A 268 -11.76 -12.17 -16.92
C SER A 268 -13.19 -12.68 -16.77
N HIS A 269 -14.17 -11.79 -16.92
CA HIS A 269 -15.59 -12.12 -16.86
C HIS A 269 -16.34 -11.41 -17.99
N GLU A 270 -17.11 -12.16 -18.76
CA GLU A 270 -17.99 -11.60 -19.79
C GLU A 270 -19.31 -11.13 -19.18
N LEU A 271 -19.65 -9.86 -19.39
CA LEU A 271 -20.95 -9.31 -19.03
C LEU A 271 -22.04 -9.96 -19.89
N LYS A 272 -23.14 -10.34 -19.24
CA LYS A 272 -24.34 -10.86 -19.91
C LYS A 272 -25.11 -9.76 -20.64
#